data_AF-A0A2T4CGJ3-F1
#
_entry.id   AF-A0A2T4CGJ3-F1
#
_cell.length_a   1.000
_cell.length_b   1.000
_cell.length_c   1.000
_cell.angle_alpha   90.00
_cell.angle_beta   90.00
_cell.angle_gamma   90.00
#
_symmetry.space_group_name_H-M   'P 1'
#
loop_
_entity.id
_entity.type
_entity.pdbx_description
1 polymer ?
#
loop_
_entity_poly.entity_id
_entity_poly.type
_entity_poly.pdbx_seq_one_letter_code
_entity_poly.pdbx_strand_id
1 'polypeptide(L)'
;MKSLSVLLLTLASVAAAVPANKYLPVITPTPVVARQLPTPAVAVILPPPVHAHPHALHLPGFNRLSPNNNDNNTNNNNKSAPANDDGTTCEQITLGGNGKVGKTTLEGKCTNNKGEWWKTSINLNECITNVGGKLQYLPDGGFDATCRPCTIDTVPGGAEINLKCNCLDWKRIPKFTYLEMGDRVDTSGAVKLVDGRFVCGDRVGDKSPLL
;
A
#
# COMPACT_ATOMS: atom_id res chain seq x y z
N MET A 1 22.25 52.63 -6.87
CA MET A 1 22.92 51.97 -8.01
C MET A 1 23.82 50.86 -7.49
N LYS A 2 23.34 49.61 -7.40
CA LYS A 2 24.15 48.39 -7.22
C LYS A 2 23.42 47.23 -7.91
N SER A 3 24.23 46.41 -8.55
CA SER A 3 23.96 45.65 -9.78
C SER A 3 23.25 44.31 -9.55
N LEU A 4 22.42 43.92 -10.53
CA LEU A 4 21.91 42.57 -10.75
C LEU A 4 23.05 41.58 -11.06
N SER A 5 22.83 40.32 -10.68
CA SER A 5 23.30 39.16 -11.44
C SER A 5 22.33 38.00 -11.21
N VAL A 6 21.50 37.73 -12.23
CA VAL A 6 20.61 36.58 -12.31
C VAL A 6 21.29 35.57 -13.22
N LEU A 7 21.58 34.37 -12.71
CA LEU A 7 22.20 33.28 -13.46
C LEU A 7 21.09 32.38 -14.04
N LEU A 8 20.78 32.52 -15.33
CA LEU A 8 19.93 31.57 -16.06
C LEU A 8 20.79 30.40 -16.55
N LEU A 9 20.53 29.18 -16.06
CA LEU A 9 21.00 27.95 -16.69
C LEU A 9 20.00 27.51 -17.76
N THR A 10 20.45 27.46 -19.02
CA THR A 10 19.72 26.85 -20.13
C THR A 10 20.26 25.43 -20.37
N LEU A 11 19.39 24.44 -20.24
CA LEU A 11 19.68 23.04 -20.58
C LEU A 11 19.42 22.83 -22.07
N ALA A 12 20.48 22.59 -22.84
CA ALA A 12 20.40 22.21 -24.24
C ALA A 12 20.09 20.71 -24.37
N SER A 13 18.95 20.38 -24.96
CA SER A 13 18.57 19.01 -25.33
C SER A 13 19.18 18.65 -26.69
N VAL A 14 20.03 17.63 -26.73
CA VAL A 14 20.56 17.06 -27.97
C VAL A 14 19.69 15.86 -28.37
N ALA A 15 18.94 16.00 -29.47
CA ALA A 15 18.23 14.91 -30.11
C ALA A 15 19.17 14.18 -31.08
N ALA A 16 19.47 12.91 -30.82
CA ALA A 16 20.21 12.05 -31.75
C ALA A 16 19.23 11.45 -32.78
N ALA A 17 19.40 11.84 -34.04
CA ALA A 17 18.69 11.26 -35.17
C ALA A 17 19.30 9.90 -35.56
N VAL A 18 18.44 8.88 -35.71
CA VAL A 18 18.80 7.54 -36.18
C VAL A 18 18.86 7.54 -37.71
N PRO A 19 19.93 7.05 -38.35
CA PRO A 19 19.98 6.95 -39.81
C PRO A 19 19.11 5.80 -40.34
N ALA A 20 18.29 6.15 -41.34
CA ALA A 20 17.44 5.25 -42.11
C ALA A 20 18.30 4.28 -42.94
N ASN A 21 18.21 2.98 -42.63
CA ASN A 21 18.85 1.92 -43.41
C ASN A 21 17.96 1.59 -44.63
N LYS A 22 18.43 1.99 -45.82
CA LYS A 22 17.89 1.62 -47.12
C LYS A 22 18.43 0.24 -47.49
N TYR A 23 17.63 -0.82 -47.45
CA TYR A 23 17.76 -2.00 -48.33
C TYR A 23 16.48 -2.86 -48.20
N LEU A 24 15.57 -2.71 -49.15
CA LEU A 24 14.49 -3.65 -49.41
C LEU A 24 14.71 -4.24 -50.82
N PRO A 25 14.90 -5.56 -50.98
CA PRO A 25 14.80 -6.19 -52.28
C PRO A 25 13.32 -6.33 -52.68
N VAL A 26 13.02 -5.80 -53.86
CA VAL A 26 11.77 -5.97 -54.61
C VAL A 26 11.64 -7.44 -55.00
N ILE A 27 10.58 -8.11 -54.53
CA ILE A 27 10.17 -9.42 -55.04
C ILE A 27 8.81 -9.24 -55.72
N THR A 28 8.82 -9.40 -57.04
CA THR A 28 7.66 -9.43 -57.92
C THR A 28 6.78 -10.66 -57.65
N PRO A 29 5.45 -10.53 -57.55
CA PRO A 29 4.56 -11.68 -57.43
C PRO A 29 4.22 -12.27 -58.80
N THR A 30 4.49 -13.57 -58.97
CA THR A 30 3.93 -14.40 -60.06
C THR A 30 2.50 -14.84 -59.71
N PRO A 31 1.55 -14.80 -60.67
CA PRO A 31 0.20 -15.29 -60.44
C PRO A 31 0.17 -16.82 -60.54
N VAL A 32 -0.21 -17.50 -59.44
CA VAL A 32 -0.51 -18.94 -59.45
C VAL A 32 -2.03 -19.12 -59.45
N VAL A 33 -2.46 -19.88 -60.44
CA VAL A 33 -3.82 -20.29 -60.78
C VAL A 33 -4.47 -21.07 -59.63
N ALA A 34 -5.78 -20.84 -59.47
CA ALA A 34 -6.67 -21.41 -58.47
C ALA A 34 -6.76 -22.94 -58.51
N ARG A 35 -6.77 -23.56 -57.32
CA ARG A 35 -7.49 -24.81 -57.04
C ARG A 35 -8.16 -24.70 -55.67
N GLN A 36 -9.48 -24.60 -55.67
CA GLN A 36 -10.33 -24.80 -54.49
C GLN A 36 -10.41 -26.30 -54.18
N LEU A 37 -10.23 -26.66 -52.91
CA LEU A 37 -10.73 -27.91 -52.32
C LEU A 37 -11.22 -27.61 -50.89
N PRO A 38 -12.32 -28.22 -50.41
CA PRO A 38 -13.03 -27.75 -49.22
C PRO A 38 -12.60 -28.41 -47.90
N THR A 39 -12.71 -27.61 -46.81
CA THR A 39 -12.94 -27.97 -45.38
C THR A 39 -11.82 -28.70 -44.60
N PRO A 40 -11.76 -28.62 -43.24
CA PRO A 40 -12.75 -28.12 -42.27
C PRO A 40 -12.24 -27.01 -41.32
N ALA A 41 -13.20 -26.31 -40.70
CA ALA A 41 -12.96 -25.35 -39.63
C ALA A 41 -12.40 -26.04 -38.38
N VAL A 42 -11.16 -25.70 -38.03
CA VAL A 42 -10.59 -26.00 -36.70
C VAL A 42 -11.00 -24.87 -35.77
N ALA A 43 -11.95 -25.15 -34.89
CA ALA A 43 -12.28 -24.28 -33.77
C ALA A 43 -11.06 -24.23 -32.82
N VAL A 44 -10.37 -23.09 -32.80
CA VAL A 44 -9.37 -22.79 -31.77
C VAL A 44 -10.13 -22.48 -30.48
N ILE A 45 -10.24 -23.48 -29.60
CA ILE A 45 -10.71 -23.30 -28.23
C ILE A 45 -9.61 -22.53 -27.49
N LEU A 46 -9.81 -21.22 -27.32
CA LEU A 46 -9.05 -20.42 -26.35
C LEU A 46 -9.38 -20.94 -24.94
N PRO A 47 -8.41 -21.35 -24.12
CA PRO A 47 -8.68 -21.62 -22.71
C PRO A 47 -9.11 -20.32 -22.02
N PRO A 48 -10.11 -20.35 -21.12
CA PRO A 48 -10.50 -19.18 -20.37
C PRO A 48 -9.33 -18.68 -19.50
N PRO A 49 -9.25 -17.36 -19.23
CA PRO A 49 -8.24 -16.81 -18.34
C PRO A 49 -8.47 -17.39 -16.94
N VAL A 50 -7.57 -18.28 -16.52
CA VAL A 50 -7.51 -18.81 -15.15
C VAL A 50 -7.19 -17.63 -14.24
N HIS A 51 -8.23 -16.98 -13.74
CA HIS A 51 -8.14 -16.08 -12.60
C HIS A 51 -7.71 -16.94 -11.42
N ALA A 52 -6.40 -16.96 -11.15
CA ALA A 52 -5.84 -17.53 -9.94
C ALA A 52 -6.46 -16.82 -8.74
N HIS A 53 -7.53 -17.39 -8.21
CA HIS A 53 -8.04 -17.04 -6.89
C HIS A 53 -6.94 -17.42 -5.90
N PRO A 54 -6.45 -16.49 -5.06
CA PRO A 54 -5.51 -16.86 -4.01
C PRO A 54 -6.24 -17.80 -3.05
N HIS A 55 -5.89 -19.09 -3.12
CA HIS A 55 -6.32 -20.06 -2.13
C HIS A 55 -5.88 -19.57 -0.76
N ALA A 56 -6.84 -19.40 0.14
CA ALA A 56 -6.57 -19.06 1.53
C ALA A 56 -5.63 -20.13 2.12
N LEU A 57 -4.36 -19.74 2.32
CA LEU A 57 -3.36 -20.61 2.94
C LEU A 57 -3.83 -20.94 4.35
N HIS A 58 -4.00 -22.24 4.61
CA HIS A 58 -4.28 -22.76 5.94
C HIS A 58 -3.03 -22.60 6.79
N LEU A 59 -2.99 -21.55 7.62
CA LEU A 59 -1.88 -21.29 8.53
C LEU A 59 -2.09 -22.12 9.83
N PRO A 60 -1.16 -23.00 10.21
CA PRO A 60 -1.27 -23.77 11.44
C PRO A 60 -1.04 -22.88 12.68
N GLY A 61 -1.87 -23.02 13.71
CA GLY A 61 -1.57 -22.49 15.06
C GLY A 61 -2.35 -21.27 15.56
N PHE A 62 -3.58 -21.03 15.13
CA PHE A 62 -4.42 -19.97 15.71
C PHE A 62 -5.13 -20.42 16.98
N ASN A 63 -4.47 -20.25 18.13
CA ASN A 63 -5.20 -20.08 19.38
C ASN A 63 -5.84 -18.68 19.36
N ARG A 64 -7.18 -18.64 19.39
CA ARG A 64 -7.95 -17.40 19.53
C ARG A 64 -7.53 -16.72 20.84
N LEU A 65 -6.71 -15.68 20.76
CA LEU A 65 -6.61 -14.72 21.86
C LEU A 65 -7.86 -13.86 21.80
N SER A 66 -8.77 -14.11 22.74
CA SER A 66 -9.92 -13.25 23.02
C SER A 66 -9.46 -11.81 23.27
N PRO A 67 -10.25 -10.80 22.87
CA PRO A 67 -9.99 -9.42 23.30
C PRO A 67 -10.22 -9.36 24.80
N ASN A 68 -9.14 -9.24 25.57
CA ASN A 68 -9.22 -9.05 27.02
C ASN A 68 -9.61 -7.59 27.26
N ASN A 69 -10.92 -7.35 27.29
CA ASN A 69 -11.53 -6.08 27.65
C ASN A 69 -11.44 -5.96 29.18
N ASN A 70 -10.34 -5.39 29.69
CA ASN A 70 -10.27 -4.95 31.07
C ASN A 70 -10.30 -3.42 31.08
N ASP A 71 -11.52 -2.91 31.22
CA ASP A 71 -11.78 -1.60 31.80
C ASP A 71 -11.10 -1.53 33.16
N ASN A 72 -10.14 -0.62 33.30
CA ASN A 72 -9.83 -0.05 34.60
C ASN A 72 -9.51 1.44 34.46
N ASN A 73 -10.58 2.20 34.62
CA ASN A 73 -10.66 3.50 35.28
C ASN A 73 -9.32 4.01 35.87
N THR A 74 -8.74 5.03 35.25
CA THR A 74 -7.87 5.98 35.94
C THR A 74 -8.10 7.37 35.36
N ASN A 75 -8.93 8.15 36.07
CA ASN A 75 -8.94 9.61 35.99
C ASN A 75 -7.50 10.12 36.10
N ASN A 76 -6.96 10.71 35.03
CA ASN A 76 -5.81 11.60 35.11
C ASN A 76 -5.96 12.73 34.09
N ASN A 77 -6.48 13.85 34.58
CA ASN A 77 -6.35 15.17 33.96
C ASN A 77 -4.86 15.53 33.88
N ASN A 78 -4.17 15.10 32.84
CA ASN A 78 -2.85 15.62 32.49
C ASN A 78 -2.81 15.97 31.02
N LYS A 79 -3.18 17.23 30.76
CA LYS A 79 -2.82 18.00 29.57
C LYS A 79 -1.30 17.95 29.43
N SER A 80 -0.79 17.13 28.52
CA SER A 80 0.60 17.19 28.06
C SER A 80 0.70 16.57 26.66
N ALA A 81 0.42 17.41 25.66
CA ALA A 81 1.04 17.33 24.33
C ALA A 81 2.57 17.47 24.48
N PRO A 82 3.44 16.91 23.60
CA PRO A 82 3.40 17.17 22.15
C PRO A 82 3.86 16.02 21.21
N ALA A 83 3.47 16.09 19.93
CA ALA A 83 4.40 16.02 18.78
C ALA A 83 3.65 16.02 17.41
N ASN A 84 3.52 17.22 16.82
CA ASN A 84 3.65 17.63 15.41
C ASN A 84 2.81 18.91 15.22
N ASP A 85 3.46 20.00 14.80
CA ASP A 85 3.01 21.41 14.83
C ASP A 85 1.78 21.76 13.94
N ASP A 86 1.06 20.77 13.40
CA ASP A 86 -0.11 20.97 12.53
C ASP A 86 -1.46 20.76 13.26
N GLY A 87 -1.44 20.44 14.56
CA GLY A 87 -2.65 20.29 15.37
C GLY A 87 -3.42 18.97 15.17
N THR A 88 -2.88 18.05 14.38
CA THR A 88 -3.45 16.71 14.16
C THR A 88 -3.02 15.74 15.25
N THR A 89 -3.98 15.10 15.91
CA THR A 89 -3.78 14.09 16.94
C THR A 89 -4.74 12.93 16.70
N CYS A 90 -4.37 11.70 17.09
CA CYS A 90 -5.25 10.54 16.96
C CYS A 90 -5.45 9.83 18.30
N GLU A 91 -6.66 9.29 18.48
CA GLU A 91 -7.03 8.39 19.57
C GLU A 91 -7.71 7.12 19.03
N GLN A 92 -7.80 6.11 19.90
CA GLN A 92 -8.52 4.86 19.61
C GLN A 92 -8.05 4.18 18.31
N ILE A 93 -6.75 4.25 18.06
CA ILE A 93 -6.13 3.58 16.91
C ILE A 93 -6.22 2.07 17.14
N THR A 94 -6.74 1.34 16.16
CA THR A 94 -6.94 -0.11 16.23
C THR A 94 -6.73 -0.77 14.86
N LEU A 95 -6.54 -2.09 14.84
CA LEU A 95 -6.60 -2.88 13.61
C LEU A 95 -7.98 -3.49 13.45
N GLY A 96 -8.64 -3.19 12.33
CA GLY A 96 -9.90 -3.78 11.92
C GLY A 96 -9.73 -4.99 10.98
N GLY A 97 -10.78 -5.32 10.24
CA GLY A 97 -10.77 -6.43 9.25
C GLY A 97 -11.02 -7.82 9.81
N ASN A 98 -11.05 -7.99 11.14
CA ASN A 98 -11.40 -9.23 11.86
C ASN A 98 -10.58 -10.45 11.42
N GLY A 99 -9.33 -10.24 11.01
CA GLY A 99 -8.46 -11.31 10.50
C GLY A 99 -8.90 -11.90 9.16
N LYS A 100 -9.74 -11.23 8.37
CA LYS A 100 -10.01 -11.65 6.98
C LYS A 100 -8.85 -11.23 6.08
N VAL A 101 -8.45 -12.11 5.16
CA VAL A 101 -7.37 -11.82 4.20
C VAL A 101 -7.79 -10.68 3.27
N GLY A 102 -6.88 -9.76 3.00
CA GLY A 102 -7.06 -8.56 2.19
C GLY A 102 -7.93 -7.49 2.84
N LYS A 103 -8.21 -7.60 4.14
CA LYS A 103 -9.16 -6.73 4.85
C LYS A 103 -8.57 -6.05 6.09
N THR A 104 -7.29 -6.25 6.38
CA THR A 104 -6.64 -5.61 7.53
C THR A 104 -6.65 -4.09 7.36
N THR A 105 -7.47 -3.41 8.16
CA THR A 105 -7.62 -1.94 8.17
C THR A 105 -6.93 -1.34 9.38
N LEU A 106 -6.28 -0.19 9.21
CA LEU A 106 -5.94 0.70 10.31
C LEU A 106 -7.10 1.65 10.51
N GLU A 107 -7.64 1.72 11.72
CA GLU A 107 -8.81 2.54 12.07
C GLU A 107 -8.45 3.46 13.23
N GLY A 108 -9.00 4.66 13.26
CA GLY A 108 -8.75 5.61 14.34
C GLY A 108 -9.70 6.79 14.32
N LYS A 109 -9.66 7.58 15.39
CA LYS A 109 -10.28 8.90 15.46
C LYS A 109 -9.19 9.95 15.47
N CYS A 110 -9.21 10.88 14.52
CA CYS A 110 -8.13 11.85 14.37
C CYS A 110 -8.67 13.26 14.18
N THR A 111 -7.98 14.25 14.73
CA THR A 111 -8.27 15.65 14.46
C THR A 111 -7.70 16.06 13.10
N ASN A 112 -8.46 16.90 12.39
CA ASN A 112 -7.98 17.58 11.20
C ASN A 112 -7.22 18.87 11.58
N ASN A 113 -6.75 19.64 10.61
CA ASN A 113 -5.98 20.86 10.87
C ASN A 113 -6.82 22.00 11.51
N LYS A 114 -8.14 21.81 11.59
CA LYS A 114 -9.08 22.72 12.29
C LYS A 114 -9.39 22.25 13.72
N GLY A 115 -8.84 21.12 14.16
CA GLY A 115 -9.15 20.52 15.46
C GLY A 115 -10.48 19.75 15.50
N GLU A 116 -11.15 19.55 14.37
CA GLU A 116 -12.39 18.77 14.28
C GLU A 116 -12.06 17.28 14.27
N TRP A 117 -12.84 16.47 15.00
CA TRP A 117 -12.62 15.04 15.08
C TRP A 117 -13.31 14.25 13.95
N TRP A 118 -12.58 13.28 13.40
CA TRP A 118 -13.05 12.42 12.33
C TRP A 118 -12.73 10.96 12.60
N LYS A 119 -13.64 10.05 12.24
CA LYS A 119 -13.30 8.64 12.07
C LYS A 119 -12.55 8.49 10.76
N THR A 120 -11.43 7.80 10.77
CA THR A 120 -10.66 7.51 9.57
C THR A 120 -10.22 6.05 9.54
N SER A 121 -10.13 5.48 8.34
CA SER A 121 -9.66 4.12 8.14
C SER A 121 -8.91 3.97 6.83
N ILE A 122 -7.93 3.08 6.77
CA ILE A 122 -7.24 2.71 5.53
C ILE A 122 -6.97 1.21 5.49
N ASN A 123 -7.10 0.58 4.32
CA ASN A 123 -6.71 -0.82 4.14
C ASN A 123 -5.19 -0.93 4.00
N LEU A 124 -4.54 -1.55 4.98
CA LEU A 124 -3.09 -1.70 4.99
C LEU A 124 -2.58 -2.62 3.86
N ASN A 125 -3.46 -3.46 3.29
CA ASN A 125 -3.10 -4.29 2.15
C ASN A 125 -2.96 -3.52 0.82
N GLU A 126 -3.17 -2.21 0.83
CA GLU A 126 -2.92 -1.40 -0.36
C GLU A 126 -1.48 -0.89 -0.41
N CYS A 127 -0.76 -0.99 0.72
CA CYS A 127 0.52 -0.29 0.91
C CYS A 127 1.60 -1.11 1.60
N ILE A 128 1.27 -2.24 2.25
CA ILE A 128 2.22 -3.03 3.03
C ILE A 128 2.27 -4.44 2.48
N THR A 129 3.46 -4.95 2.19
CA THR A 129 3.67 -6.32 1.73
C THR A 129 4.56 -7.12 2.68
N ASN A 130 4.65 -8.42 2.45
CA ASN A 130 5.62 -9.31 3.07
C ASN A 130 6.68 -9.74 2.07
N VAL A 131 7.93 -9.35 2.29
CA VAL A 131 9.08 -9.81 1.50
C VAL A 131 10.02 -10.61 2.38
N GLY A 132 10.03 -11.93 2.19
CA GLY A 132 10.95 -12.82 2.89
C GLY A 132 10.78 -12.85 4.42
N GLY A 133 9.55 -12.67 4.90
CA GLY A 133 9.24 -12.62 6.34
C GLY A 133 9.40 -11.22 6.96
N LYS A 134 9.53 -10.17 6.14
CA LYS A 134 9.65 -8.77 6.59
C LYS A 134 8.55 -7.91 5.99
N LEU A 135 7.95 -7.06 6.84
CA LEU A 135 7.00 -6.04 6.39
C LEU A 135 7.75 -4.94 5.63
N GLN A 136 7.20 -4.49 4.50
CA GLN A 136 7.75 -3.39 3.70
C GLN A 136 6.64 -2.59 3.04
N TYR A 137 6.91 -1.30 2.81
CA TYR A 137 6.01 -0.45 2.02
C TYR A 137 6.16 -0.74 0.54
N LEU A 138 5.14 -1.31 -0.08
CA LEU A 138 5.03 -1.50 -1.52
C LEU A 138 3.56 -1.38 -1.96
N PRO A 139 3.28 -0.77 -3.13
CA PRO A 139 1.93 -0.68 -3.67
C PRO A 139 1.29 -2.07 -3.84
N ASP A 140 -0.02 -2.14 -3.65
CA ASP A 140 -0.84 -3.34 -3.80
C ASP A 140 -0.34 -4.51 -2.92
N GLY A 141 0.16 -4.17 -1.74
CA GLY A 141 0.81 -5.09 -0.82
C GLY A 141 -0.18 -6.02 -0.10
N GLY A 142 -0.24 -7.30 -0.43
CA GLY A 142 -1.10 -8.27 0.27
C GLY A 142 -0.49 -8.91 1.52
N PHE A 143 0.11 -8.14 2.45
CA PHE A 143 0.88 -8.75 3.55
C PHE A 143 0.06 -9.71 4.42
N ASP A 144 -1.21 -9.41 4.69
CA ASP A 144 -2.01 -10.14 5.68
C ASP A 144 -2.39 -11.57 5.25
N ALA A 145 -2.12 -11.92 3.99
CA ALA A 145 -2.21 -13.27 3.46
C ALA A 145 -1.13 -14.20 4.04
N THR A 146 -0.02 -13.63 4.52
CA THR A 146 1.15 -14.37 5.03
C THR A 146 1.70 -13.84 6.34
N CYS A 147 1.13 -12.77 6.88
CA CYS A 147 1.55 -12.14 8.14
C CYS A 147 0.44 -12.21 9.18
N ARG A 148 0.57 -13.10 10.16
CA ARG A 148 -0.37 -13.26 11.28
C ARG A 148 0.30 -13.92 12.50
N PRO A 149 -0.12 -13.59 13.73
CA PRO A 149 -1.00 -12.48 14.09
C PRO A 149 -0.30 -11.13 13.89
N CYS A 150 -1.09 -10.05 13.82
CA CYS A 150 -0.61 -8.68 13.78
C CYS A 150 -1.22 -7.87 14.93
N THR A 151 -0.44 -6.95 15.49
CA THR A 151 -0.86 -5.99 16.50
C THR A 151 -0.31 -4.61 16.15
N ILE A 152 -0.91 -3.58 16.72
CA ILE A 152 -0.35 -2.23 16.69
C ILE A 152 0.19 -1.88 18.07
N ASP A 153 1.25 -1.11 18.07
CA ASP A 153 1.76 -0.43 19.26
C ASP A 153 1.79 1.06 18.95
N THR A 154 1.15 1.86 19.81
CA THR A 154 0.95 3.29 19.60
C THR A 154 1.63 4.06 20.70
N VAL A 155 2.43 5.05 20.31
CA VAL A 155 2.96 6.03 21.27
C VAL A 155 1.81 7.00 21.63
N PRO A 156 1.71 7.47 22.89
CA PRO A 156 0.73 8.48 23.27
C PRO A 156 0.73 9.68 22.31
N GLY A 157 -0.45 10.07 21.80
CA GLY A 157 -0.60 11.11 20.78
C GLY A 157 -0.71 10.61 19.34
N GLY A 158 -0.44 9.32 19.07
CA GLY A 158 -0.74 8.67 17.79
C GLY A 158 0.16 9.06 16.61
N ALA A 159 1.19 9.88 16.84
CA ALA A 159 2.13 10.33 15.81
C ALA A 159 3.06 9.20 15.30
N GLU A 160 3.21 8.14 16.09
CA GLU A 160 4.05 6.98 15.77
C GLU A 160 3.27 5.71 16.06
N ILE A 161 3.14 4.87 15.04
CA ILE A 161 2.39 3.60 15.10
C ILE A 161 3.30 2.50 14.56
N ASN A 162 3.48 1.43 15.32
CA ASN A 162 4.24 0.27 14.89
C ASN A 162 3.29 -0.90 14.59
N LEU A 163 3.24 -1.33 13.33
CA LEU A 163 2.58 -2.59 12.96
C LEU A 163 3.56 -3.72 13.24
N LYS A 164 3.23 -4.58 14.21
CA LYS A 164 4.04 -5.75 14.59
C LYS A 164 3.33 -7.01 14.09
N CYS A 165 4.04 -7.87 13.36
CA CYS A 165 3.47 -9.11 12.82
C CYS A 165 4.46 -10.28 12.90
N ASN A 166 3.93 -11.50 12.80
CA ASN A 166 4.71 -12.66 12.39
C ASN A 166 4.44 -12.97 10.92
N CYS A 167 5.45 -12.82 10.07
CA CYS A 167 5.36 -13.00 8.63
C CYS A 167 6.09 -14.26 8.18
N LEU A 168 5.44 -15.07 7.33
CA LEU A 168 6.09 -16.25 6.78
C LEU A 168 7.21 -15.84 5.81
N ASP A 169 8.39 -16.42 5.99
CA ASP A 169 9.45 -16.36 4.98
C ASP A 169 9.22 -17.36 3.84
N TRP A 170 10.17 -17.44 2.91
CA TRP A 170 10.14 -18.36 1.76
C TRP A 170 10.15 -19.84 2.15
N LYS A 171 10.57 -20.17 3.38
CA LYS A 171 10.52 -21.52 3.96
C LYS A 171 9.24 -21.78 4.75
N ARG A 172 8.27 -20.85 4.73
CA ARG A 172 7.06 -20.87 5.58
C ARG A 172 7.39 -20.85 7.07
N ILE A 173 8.54 -20.28 7.45
CA ILE A 173 8.91 -20.09 8.84
C ILE A 173 8.45 -18.70 9.26
N PRO A 174 7.67 -18.56 10.35
CA PRO A 174 7.26 -17.25 10.84
C PRO A 174 8.47 -16.46 11.35
N LYS A 175 8.55 -15.21 10.92
CA LYS A 175 9.54 -14.23 11.36
C LYS A 175 8.83 -13.05 11.99
N PHE A 176 9.23 -12.70 13.22
CA PHE A 176 8.80 -11.47 13.83
C PHE A 176 9.37 -10.28 13.05
N THR A 177 8.51 -9.33 12.75
CA THR A 177 8.86 -8.11 12.03
C THR A 177 7.95 -6.98 12.49
N TYR A 178 8.44 -5.75 12.38
CA TYR A 178 7.65 -4.55 12.61
C TYR A 178 7.82 -3.58 11.45
N LEU A 179 6.86 -2.69 11.28
CA LEU A 179 6.91 -1.60 10.32
C LEU A 179 6.40 -0.33 11.00
N GLU A 180 7.25 0.69 11.02
CA GLU A 180 6.93 1.99 11.60
C GLU A 180 6.08 2.79 10.60
N MET A 181 5.00 3.40 11.09
CA MET A 181 4.07 4.28 10.40
C MET A 181 4.02 5.63 11.12
N GLY A 182 3.62 6.68 10.40
CA GLY A 182 3.51 8.04 10.91
C GLY A 182 4.39 9.04 10.17
N ASP A 183 4.28 10.30 10.55
CA ASP A 183 4.85 11.42 9.79
C ASP A 183 6.37 11.46 9.79
N ARG A 184 6.99 10.84 10.81
CA ARG A 184 8.45 10.74 10.95
C ARG A 184 9.10 9.73 10.01
N VAL A 185 8.30 8.90 9.34
CA VAL A 185 8.81 7.90 8.39
C VAL A 185 9.07 8.58 7.05
N ASP A 186 10.35 8.74 6.72
CA ASP A 186 10.81 9.36 5.46
C ASP A 186 10.75 8.36 4.29
N THR A 187 9.55 7.86 4.02
CA THR A 187 9.28 6.99 2.87
C THR A 187 7.94 7.40 2.28
N SER A 188 7.89 7.57 0.95
CA SER A 188 6.69 8.04 0.23
C SER A 188 5.50 7.07 0.36
N GLY A 189 5.76 5.77 0.50
CA GLY A 189 4.74 4.74 0.70
C GLY A 189 4.29 4.56 2.15
N ALA A 190 4.87 5.29 3.10
CA ALA A 190 4.52 5.12 4.52
C ALA A 190 3.06 5.51 4.79
N VAL A 191 2.43 4.82 5.74
CA VAL A 191 1.11 5.23 6.23
C VAL A 191 1.28 6.47 7.09
N LYS A 192 0.61 7.55 6.70
CA LYS A 192 0.69 8.87 7.34
C LYS A 192 -0.71 9.42 7.62
N LEU A 193 -0.77 10.44 8.46
CA LEU A 193 -1.99 11.16 8.74
C LEU A 193 -1.92 12.53 8.06
N VAL A 194 -2.87 12.82 7.17
CA VAL A 194 -2.95 14.10 6.47
C VAL A 194 -4.34 14.68 6.68
N ASP A 195 -4.42 15.83 7.34
CA ASP A 195 -5.69 16.49 7.70
C ASP A 195 -6.69 15.51 8.35
N GLY A 196 -6.27 14.74 9.35
CA GLY A 196 -7.14 13.77 10.03
C GLY A 196 -7.60 12.58 9.15
N ARG A 197 -6.91 12.31 8.03
CA ARG A 197 -7.16 11.16 7.15
C ARG A 197 -5.91 10.30 7.02
N PHE A 198 -6.05 8.97 7.14
CA PHE A 198 -4.94 8.08 6.80
C PHE A 198 -4.71 8.01 5.29
N VAL A 199 -3.44 8.07 4.89
CA VAL A 199 -2.97 7.97 3.50
C VAL A 199 -1.71 7.12 3.42
N CYS A 200 -1.43 6.52 2.26
CA CYS A 200 -0.14 5.87 1.97
C CYS A 200 0.14 5.87 0.47
N GLY A 201 1.28 6.45 0.05
CA GLY A 201 1.52 6.74 -1.36
C GLY A 201 0.36 7.53 -1.97
N ASP A 202 -0.17 7.04 -3.09
CA ASP A 202 -1.34 7.64 -3.78
C ASP A 202 -2.69 7.12 -3.24
N ARG A 203 -2.69 6.25 -2.22
CA ARG A 203 -3.89 5.67 -1.63
C ARG A 203 -4.43 6.58 -0.53
N VAL A 204 -5.74 6.80 -0.57
CA VAL A 204 -6.46 7.68 0.33
C VAL A 204 -7.48 6.85 1.09
N GLY A 205 -7.33 6.80 2.42
CA GLY A 205 -8.28 6.12 3.29
C GLY A 205 -9.63 6.84 3.39
N ASP A 206 -10.58 6.21 4.05
CA ASP A 206 -11.88 6.79 4.38
C ASP A 206 -11.76 7.80 5.53
N LYS A 207 -12.69 8.76 5.56
CA LYS A 207 -12.83 9.76 6.62
C LYS A 207 -14.28 10.23 6.71
N SER A 208 -14.87 10.21 7.91
CA SER A 208 -16.24 10.70 8.19
C SER A 208 -16.31 11.44 9.53
N PRO A 209 -17.18 12.45 9.68
CA PRO A 209 -17.25 13.24 10.91
C PRO A 209 -17.64 12.36 12.11
N LEU A 210 -17.13 12.69 13.30
CA LEU A 210 -17.76 12.24 14.54
C LEU A 210 -19.03 13.07 14.76
N LEU A 211 -20.19 12.44 14.61
CA LEU A 211 -21.49 12.99 14.97
C LEU A 211 -21.57 13.30 16.47
#